data_AF-A0AB36ZMQ2-F1
#
_entry.id   AF-A0AB36ZMQ2-F1
#
_cell.length_a   1.000
_cell.length_b   1.000
_cell.length_c   1.000
_cell.angle_alpha   90.00
_cell.angle_beta   90.00
_cell.angle_gamma   90.00
#
_symmetry.space_group_name_H-M   'P 1'
#
loop_
_entity.id
_entity.type
_entity.pdbx_description
1 polymer ?
#
loop_
_entity_poly.entity_id
_entity_poly.type
_entity_poly.pdbx_seq_one_letter_code
_entity_poly.pdbx_strand_id
1 'polypeptide(L)'
;MTDTTDTAETAPGKASLKRVITGPLLFAFIVGDTLGAGIYTLVGTMAEDVGGVIWLPLLIALVVALLTAGTYAELITKYPHAGGAARYVDRAFGKPYLSFLIGFLMMASGITTAASLANAFAGDYLRALLDVPPIPTAIVFIAILTLVNLRGVKESLTANLVASVIEVSGLVIVIVCAAVFFGSGDGDASRVLEFNPDVAPLQGAFAASIVAFFSFLGFEAAANMAEEVRNPSKVYPRALFGALITAAVVYLLIALGAVIVLPNDELAASSGPLLDVVAASGVAVPPWLFGLIALVAIANGALLFMVMASRVGFGLATSGLLPSAFGKVLPGRRTPWVSIVVVGGVTMLLSLIGDVGTLAETTVLLLLLVFIAANVSVLVLKKDRVDHAHYSVPRVVPVLATIASVVLLTQQTGVVWLATAGYVVVGTLLFLATRLGKRKHAERTPD
;
A
#
# COMPACT_ATOMS: atom_id res chain seq x y z
N MET A 1 -54.45 -22.54 -16.75
CA MET A 1 -53.00 -22.52 -16.44
C MET A 1 -52.43 -21.27 -17.06
N THR A 2 -52.47 -20.18 -16.30
CA THR A 2 -51.97 -18.86 -16.68
C THR A 2 -50.91 -18.51 -15.65
N ASP A 3 -49.65 -18.59 -16.08
CA ASP A 3 -48.49 -18.17 -15.30
C ASP A 3 -48.53 -16.65 -15.15
N THR A 4 -48.68 -16.19 -13.91
CA THR A 4 -48.47 -14.80 -13.52
C THR A 4 -46.97 -14.56 -13.40
N THR A 5 -46.38 -13.92 -14.41
CA THR A 5 -45.08 -13.26 -14.30
C THR A 5 -45.22 -12.05 -13.37
N ASP A 6 -44.71 -12.22 -12.15
CA ASP A 6 -44.53 -11.16 -11.17
C ASP A 6 -43.29 -10.33 -11.56
N THR A 7 -43.51 -9.27 -12.35
CA THR A 7 -42.49 -8.26 -12.64
C THR A 7 -42.31 -7.39 -11.40
N ALA A 8 -41.36 -7.75 -10.55
CA ALA A 8 -40.86 -6.87 -9.50
C ALA A 8 -40.16 -5.65 -10.12
N GLU A 9 -40.91 -4.56 -10.19
CA GLU A 9 -40.47 -3.22 -10.56
C GLU A 9 -39.39 -2.76 -9.55
N THR A 10 -38.14 -2.68 -10.01
CA THR A 10 -37.02 -2.21 -9.19
C THR A 10 -37.00 -0.69 -9.18
N ALA A 11 -37.09 -0.11 -7.98
CA ALA A 11 -37.01 1.32 -7.75
C ALA A 11 -35.73 1.95 -8.35
N PRO A 12 -35.79 3.18 -8.89
CA PRO A 12 -34.64 3.86 -9.46
C PRO A 12 -33.72 4.38 -8.34
N GLY A 13 -32.65 3.65 -8.02
CA GLY A 13 -31.76 4.05 -6.92
C GLY A 13 -30.40 3.36 -6.91
N LYS A 14 -29.36 4.10 -7.35
CA LYS A 14 -27.92 3.80 -7.34
C LYS A 14 -27.48 2.67 -8.28
N ALA A 15 -26.81 3.05 -9.37
CA ALA A 15 -26.06 2.12 -10.22
C ALA A 15 -25.06 1.33 -9.35
N SER A 16 -25.31 0.03 -9.16
CA SER A 16 -24.40 -0.87 -8.44
C SER A 16 -23.39 -1.47 -9.41
N LEU A 17 -22.13 -1.61 -8.97
CA LEU A 17 -21.07 -2.20 -9.79
C LEU A 17 -21.34 -3.70 -10.04
N LYS A 18 -20.94 -4.19 -11.22
CA LYS A 18 -21.15 -5.60 -11.60
C LYS A 18 -20.20 -6.50 -10.78
N ARG A 19 -20.75 -7.48 -10.07
CA ARG A 19 -19.97 -8.44 -9.25
C ARG A 19 -19.23 -9.49 -10.08
N VAL A 20 -18.08 -9.11 -10.63
CA VAL A 20 -17.27 -9.96 -11.51
C VAL A 20 -16.08 -10.64 -10.83
N ILE A 21 -15.64 -10.15 -9.67
CA ILE A 21 -14.40 -10.63 -9.02
C ILE A 21 -14.67 -11.91 -8.22
N THR A 22 -13.93 -12.97 -8.52
CA THR A 22 -13.96 -14.25 -7.81
C THR A 22 -12.91 -14.31 -6.71
N GLY A 23 -13.03 -15.27 -5.79
CA GLY A 23 -12.07 -15.42 -4.68
C GLY A 23 -10.62 -15.61 -5.09
N PRO A 24 -10.30 -16.49 -6.06
CA PRO A 24 -8.93 -16.64 -6.55
C PRO A 24 -8.38 -15.37 -7.20
N LEU A 25 -9.21 -14.64 -7.94
CA LEU A 25 -8.80 -13.37 -8.56
C LEU A 25 -8.54 -12.30 -7.51
N LEU A 26 -9.38 -12.21 -6.47
CA LEU A 26 -9.17 -11.31 -5.34
C LEU A 26 -7.92 -11.70 -4.55
N PHE A 27 -7.68 -12.99 -4.31
CA PHE A 27 -6.46 -13.47 -3.66
C PHE A 27 -5.22 -13.08 -4.47
N ALA A 28 -5.19 -13.36 -5.78
CA ALA A 28 -4.06 -13.00 -6.64
C ALA A 28 -3.84 -11.48 -6.69
N PHE A 29 -4.93 -10.70 -6.69
CA PHE A 29 -4.86 -9.24 -6.60
C PHE A 29 -4.24 -8.77 -5.29
N ILE A 30 -4.70 -9.27 -4.14
CA ILE A 30 -4.16 -8.88 -2.83
C ILE A 30 -2.72 -9.36 -2.69
N VAL A 31 -2.41 -10.58 -3.13
CA VAL A 31 -1.04 -11.11 -3.13
C VAL A 31 -0.14 -10.23 -3.97
N GLY A 32 -0.52 -9.86 -5.19
CA GLY A 32 0.28 -8.99 -6.04
C GLY A 32 0.46 -7.58 -5.47
N ASP A 33 -0.59 -7.01 -4.89
CA ASP A 33 -0.52 -5.67 -4.31
C ASP A 33 0.26 -5.64 -2.98
N THR A 34 0.22 -6.74 -2.22
CA THR A 34 0.98 -6.89 -0.97
C THR A 34 2.42 -7.29 -1.25
N LEU A 35 2.67 -8.26 -2.15
CA LEU A 35 4.01 -8.70 -2.60
C LEU A 35 4.67 -7.64 -3.48
N GLY A 36 4.51 -6.38 -3.11
CA GLY A 36 4.99 -5.22 -3.83
C GLY A 36 6.51 -5.06 -3.77
N ALA A 37 6.93 -3.97 -4.38
CA ALA A 37 8.30 -3.48 -4.37
C ALA A 37 8.91 -3.21 -2.98
N GLY A 38 8.13 -3.16 -1.89
CA GLY A 38 8.67 -2.96 -0.54
C GLY A 38 9.77 -3.96 -0.17
N ILE A 39 9.61 -5.24 -0.50
CA ILE A 39 10.66 -6.25 -0.23
C ILE A 39 11.87 -6.13 -1.17
N TYR A 40 11.67 -5.64 -2.40
CA TYR A 40 12.78 -5.44 -3.34
C TYR A 40 13.73 -4.34 -2.85
N THR A 41 13.19 -3.33 -2.18
CA THR A 41 13.93 -2.08 -1.94
C THR A 41 14.35 -1.89 -0.50
N LEU A 42 13.64 -2.52 0.46
CA LEU A 42 13.82 -2.23 1.89
C LEU A 42 14.52 -3.33 2.69
N VAL A 43 14.89 -4.45 2.06
CA VAL A 43 15.67 -5.50 2.75
C VAL A 43 17.01 -4.96 3.25
N GLY A 44 17.66 -4.08 2.47
CA GLY A 44 18.90 -3.42 2.87
C GLY A 44 18.73 -2.53 4.08
N THR A 45 17.71 -1.67 4.08
CA THR A 45 17.36 -0.81 5.23
C THR A 45 17.04 -1.63 6.49
N MET A 46 16.33 -2.75 6.35
CA MET A 46 16.08 -3.64 7.50
C MET A 46 17.36 -4.28 8.02
N ALA A 47 18.29 -4.66 7.12
CA ALA A 47 19.59 -5.22 7.49
C ALA A 47 20.45 -4.18 8.24
N GLU A 48 20.38 -2.92 7.85
CA GLU A 48 21.02 -1.80 8.56
C GLU A 48 20.49 -1.67 10.00
N ASP A 49 19.18 -1.77 10.20
CA ASP A 49 18.56 -1.58 11.52
C ASP A 49 18.75 -2.76 12.50
N VAL A 50 18.70 -4.01 12.01
CA VAL A 50 18.61 -5.21 12.86
C VAL A 50 19.71 -6.25 12.60
N GLY A 51 20.51 -6.08 11.54
CA GLY A 51 21.44 -7.10 11.07
C GLY A 51 20.72 -8.24 10.36
N GLY A 52 21.20 -9.46 10.54
CA GLY A 52 20.71 -10.66 9.85
C GLY A 52 19.40 -11.22 10.40
N VAL A 53 18.86 -10.64 11.48
CA VAL A 53 17.61 -11.07 12.13
C VAL A 53 16.37 -10.41 11.48
N ILE A 54 16.41 -10.12 10.18
CA ILE A 54 15.36 -9.44 9.40
C ILE A 54 13.99 -10.16 9.48
N TRP A 55 14.02 -11.48 9.68
CA TRP A 55 12.82 -12.30 9.82
C TRP A 55 11.96 -11.90 11.05
N LEU A 56 12.58 -11.41 12.14
CA LEU A 56 11.86 -11.05 13.36
C LEU A 56 10.99 -9.79 13.17
N PRO A 57 11.53 -8.66 12.63
CA PRO A 57 10.72 -7.53 12.20
C PRO A 57 9.56 -7.87 11.26
N LEU A 58 9.79 -8.75 10.28
CA LEU A 58 8.74 -9.19 9.36
C LEU A 58 7.62 -9.94 10.08
N LEU A 59 7.94 -10.77 11.09
CA LEU A 59 6.93 -11.43 11.93
C LEU A 59 6.13 -10.41 12.76
N ILE A 60 6.80 -9.43 13.37
CA ILE A 60 6.14 -8.38 14.14
C ILE A 60 5.17 -7.60 13.23
N ALA A 61 5.65 -7.15 12.07
CA ALA A 61 4.86 -6.46 11.06
C ALA A 61 3.66 -7.30 10.59
N LEU A 62 3.85 -8.59 10.35
CA LEU A 62 2.78 -9.52 10.00
C LEU A 62 1.68 -9.58 11.07
N VAL A 63 2.04 -9.66 12.36
CA VAL A 63 1.04 -9.69 13.43
C VAL A 63 0.22 -8.40 13.42
N VAL A 64 0.86 -7.24 13.27
CA VAL A 64 0.14 -5.95 13.18
C VAL A 64 -0.76 -5.89 11.95
N ALA A 65 -0.27 -6.38 10.81
CA ALA A 65 -1.02 -6.44 9.55
C ALA A 65 -2.24 -7.36 9.68
N LEU A 66 -2.12 -8.55 10.26
CA LEU A 66 -3.23 -9.49 10.46
C LEU A 66 -4.31 -8.95 11.41
N LEU A 67 -3.90 -8.26 12.49
CA LEU A 67 -4.83 -7.63 13.42
C LEU A 67 -5.65 -6.53 12.71
N THR A 68 -4.98 -5.71 11.89
CA THR A 68 -5.61 -4.64 11.10
C THR A 68 -6.45 -5.18 9.94
N ALA A 69 -6.00 -6.25 9.28
CA ALA A 69 -6.74 -6.95 8.25
C ALA A 69 -8.06 -7.51 8.79
N GLY A 70 -8.08 -7.98 10.04
CA GLY A 70 -9.30 -8.39 10.72
C GLY A 70 -10.32 -7.24 10.86
N THR A 71 -9.87 -6.03 11.21
CA THR A 71 -10.76 -4.87 11.33
C THR A 71 -11.30 -4.44 9.96
N TYR A 72 -10.44 -4.44 8.93
CA TYR A 72 -10.85 -4.17 7.54
C TYR A 72 -11.84 -5.21 7.02
N ALA A 73 -11.61 -6.50 7.27
CA ALA A 73 -12.52 -7.57 6.87
C ALA A 73 -13.92 -7.37 7.45
N GLU A 74 -14.04 -6.93 8.71
CA GLU A 74 -15.34 -6.61 9.31
C GLU A 74 -15.97 -5.37 8.64
N LEU A 75 -15.24 -4.26 8.52
CA LEU A 75 -15.79 -3.02 7.91
C LEU A 75 -16.25 -3.22 6.48
N ILE A 76 -15.46 -3.93 5.67
CA ILE A 76 -15.72 -4.14 4.25
C ILE A 76 -16.90 -5.08 4.04
N THR A 77 -16.99 -6.15 4.83
CA THR A 77 -18.11 -7.09 4.72
C THR A 77 -19.39 -6.53 5.31
N LYS A 78 -19.31 -5.60 6.27
CA LYS A 78 -20.45 -4.90 6.86
C LYS A 78 -20.94 -3.71 6.02
N TYR A 79 -20.01 -2.96 5.42
CA TYR A 79 -20.31 -1.81 4.56
C TYR A 79 -19.51 -1.92 3.25
N PRO A 80 -19.95 -2.77 2.30
CA PRO A 80 -19.27 -2.98 1.02
C PRO A 80 -19.54 -1.79 0.12
N HIS A 81 -18.89 -0.67 0.39
CA HIS A 81 -18.95 0.54 -0.42
C HIS A 81 -17.55 1.03 -0.78
N ALA A 82 -17.39 1.53 -2.01
CA ALA A 82 -16.18 2.17 -2.47
C ALA A 82 -15.91 3.46 -1.67
N GLY A 83 -14.70 3.60 -1.13
CA GLY A 83 -14.26 4.79 -0.39
C GLY A 83 -13.41 4.53 0.86
N GLY A 84 -13.12 3.26 1.18
CA GLY A 84 -12.10 2.87 2.15
C GLY A 84 -12.28 3.46 3.56
N ALA A 85 -11.15 3.70 4.24
CA ALA A 85 -11.11 4.14 5.64
C ALA A 85 -11.85 5.46 5.91
N ALA A 86 -11.78 6.42 4.97
CA ALA A 86 -12.43 7.73 5.11
C ALA A 86 -13.95 7.63 5.27
N ARG A 87 -14.59 6.70 4.55
CA ARG A 87 -16.03 6.40 4.66
C ARG A 87 -16.38 5.74 5.99
N TYR A 88 -15.55 4.84 6.48
CA TYR A 88 -15.79 4.18 7.76
C TYR A 88 -15.74 5.16 8.93
N VAL A 89 -14.78 6.10 8.89
CA VAL A 89 -14.65 7.18 9.87
C VAL A 89 -15.83 8.15 9.79
N ASP A 90 -16.26 8.51 8.57
CA ASP A 90 -17.46 9.34 8.37
C ASP A 90 -18.69 8.69 9.02
N ARG A 91 -18.90 7.39 8.76
CA ARG A 91 -20.04 6.66 9.30
C ARG A 91 -19.96 6.44 10.81
N ALA A 92 -18.75 6.25 11.37
CA ALA A 92 -18.57 6.03 12.80
C ALA A 92 -18.76 7.32 13.62
N PHE A 93 -18.26 8.45 13.14
CA PHE A 93 -18.17 9.69 13.93
C PHE A 93 -19.05 10.83 13.43
N GLY A 94 -19.50 10.81 12.18
CA GLY A 94 -20.31 11.87 11.57
C GLY A 94 -19.61 13.24 11.52
N LYS A 95 -18.27 13.27 11.61
CA LYS A 95 -17.47 14.49 11.61
C LYS A 95 -16.76 14.66 10.26
N PRO A 96 -17.17 15.64 9.42
CA PRO A 96 -16.60 15.84 8.08
C PRO A 96 -15.09 16.06 8.09
N TYR A 97 -14.56 16.74 9.11
CA TYR A 97 -13.12 16.97 9.25
C TYR A 97 -12.34 15.67 9.47
N LEU A 98 -12.85 14.74 10.29
CA LEU A 98 -12.17 13.46 10.53
C LEU A 98 -12.18 12.59 9.28
N SER A 99 -13.30 12.51 8.57
CA SER A 99 -13.37 11.79 7.28
C SER A 99 -12.41 12.39 6.25
N PHE A 100 -12.39 13.73 6.14
CA PHE A 100 -11.45 14.44 5.27
C PHE A 100 -10.00 14.14 5.64
N LEU A 101 -9.63 14.28 6.92
CA LEU A 101 -8.26 14.09 7.38
C LEU A 101 -7.78 12.68 7.08
N ILE A 102 -8.58 11.66 7.40
CA ILE A 102 -8.22 10.26 7.14
C ILE A 102 -8.13 9.98 5.63
N GLY A 103 -9.05 10.50 4.82
CA GLY A 103 -8.94 10.40 3.36
C GLY A 103 -7.70 11.12 2.82
N PHE A 104 -7.37 12.29 3.36
CA PHE A 104 -6.20 13.07 2.96
C PHE A 104 -4.89 12.36 3.34
N LEU A 105 -4.80 11.79 4.55
CA LEU A 105 -3.65 10.99 4.98
C LEU A 105 -3.49 9.74 4.11
N MET A 106 -4.59 9.09 3.71
CA MET A 106 -4.57 7.94 2.79
C MET A 106 -4.17 8.34 1.36
N MET A 107 -4.54 9.55 0.91
CA MET A 107 -4.05 10.10 -0.36
C MET A 107 -2.56 10.46 -0.28
N ALA A 108 -2.12 11.07 0.82
CA ALA A 108 -0.74 11.45 1.07
C ALA A 108 0.18 10.22 1.18
N SER A 109 -0.29 9.14 1.81
CA SER A 109 0.47 7.89 1.87
C SER A 109 0.69 7.33 0.47
N GLY A 110 -0.34 7.23 -0.38
CA GLY A 110 -0.18 6.78 -1.76
C GLY A 110 0.77 7.65 -2.60
N ILE A 111 0.76 8.97 -2.38
CA ILE A 111 1.71 9.91 -3.01
C ILE A 111 3.15 9.61 -2.55
N THR A 112 3.35 9.39 -1.25
CA THR A 112 4.65 9.16 -0.63
C THR A 112 5.21 7.78 -1.01
N THR A 113 4.37 6.74 -1.04
CA THR A 113 4.73 5.40 -1.53
C THR A 113 5.19 5.46 -2.98
N ALA A 114 4.42 6.14 -3.85
CA ALA A 114 4.79 6.25 -5.25
C ALA A 114 6.13 6.98 -5.46
N ALA A 115 6.44 7.97 -4.61
CA ALA A 115 7.72 8.68 -4.65
C ALA A 115 8.88 7.77 -4.18
N SER A 116 8.69 7.01 -3.10
CA SER A 116 9.66 6.02 -2.61
C SER A 116 9.98 4.99 -3.70
N LEU A 117 8.93 4.43 -4.33
CA LEU A 117 9.07 3.45 -5.42
C LEU A 117 9.72 4.05 -6.67
N ALA A 118 9.43 5.31 -7.02
CA ALA A 118 10.09 5.98 -8.13
C ALA A 118 11.60 6.18 -7.90
N ASN A 119 11.99 6.47 -6.65
CA ASN A 119 13.40 6.61 -6.29
C ASN A 119 14.11 5.25 -6.32
N ALA A 120 13.45 4.19 -5.86
CA ALA A 120 13.99 2.84 -5.96
C ALA A 120 14.08 2.35 -7.42
N PHE A 121 13.11 2.68 -8.27
CA PHE A 121 13.17 2.40 -9.71
C PHE A 121 14.42 3.03 -10.35
N ALA A 122 14.76 4.24 -9.93
CA ALA A 122 15.91 4.98 -10.44
C ALA A 122 17.27 4.55 -9.83
N GLY A 123 17.26 3.60 -8.89
CA GLY A 123 18.45 3.04 -8.24
C GLY A 123 19.11 1.92 -9.04
N ASP A 124 19.74 0.98 -8.34
CA ASP A 124 20.59 -0.06 -8.95
C ASP A 124 19.82 -1.01 -9.89
N TYR A 125 18.51 -1.16 -9.71
CA TYR A 125 17.67 -1.93 -10.62
C TYR A 125 17.66 -1.41 -12.05
N LEU A 126 17.62 -0.09 -12.26
CA LEU A 126 17.71 0.48 -13.60
C LEU A 126 19.15 0.52 -14.11
N ARG A 127 20.12 0.77 -13.23
CA ARG A 127 21.55 0.76 -13.59
C ARG A 127 22.01 -0.59 -14.15
N ALA A 128 21.38 -1.69 -13.73
CA ALA A 128 21.60 -3.01 -14.31
C ALA A 128 21.24 -3.10 -15.82
N LEU A 129 20.44 -2.17 -16.34
CA LEU A 129 20.05 -2.10 -17.76
C LEU A 129 20.67 -0.89 -18.46
N LEU A 130 20.60 0.29 -17.84
CA LEU A 130 21.00 1.57 -18.40
C LEU A 130 21.64 2.45 -17.32
N ASP A 131 22.84 2.93 -17.57
CA ASP A 131 23.50 3.90 -16.70
C ASP A 131 22.98 5.32 -16.98
N VAL A 132 21.99 5.75 -16.19
CA VAL A 132 21.36 7.07 -16.30
C VAL A 132 21.25 7.74 -14.92
N PRO A 133 21.30 9.08 -14.84
CA PRO A 133 21.19 9.77 -13.56
C PRO A 133 19.85 9.47 -12.84
N PRO A 134 19.87 9.18 -11.51
CA PRO A 134 18.66 8.76 -10.79
C PRO A 134 17.54 9.82 -10.77
N ILE A 135 17.88 11.09 -10.53
CA ILE A 135 16.90 12.16 -10.33
C ILE A 135 16.03 12.41 -11.59
N PRO A 136 16.61 12.66 -12.80
CA PRO A 136 15.83 12.78 -14.02
C PRO A 136 15.01 11.54 -14.34
N THR A 137 15.55 10.35 -14.04
CA THR A 137 14.88 9.08 -14.25
C THR A 137 13.61 8.98 -13.42
N ALA A 138 13.67 9.27 -12.11
CA ALA A 138 12.49 9.25 -11.24
C ALA A 138 11.40 10.21 -11.75
N ILE A 139 11.76 11.43 -12.16
CA ILE A 139 10.81 12.40 -12.72
C ILE A 139 10.15 11.87 -14.00
N VAL A 140 10.95 11.39 -14.95
CA VAL A 140 10.45 10.87 -16.24
C VAL A 140 9.55 9.66 -16.00
N PHE A 141 9.95 8.78 -15.10
CA PHE A 141 9.17 7.61 -14.69
C PHE A 141 7.80 8.01 -14.12
N ILE A 142 7.76 8.91 -13.14
CA ILE A 142 6.50 9.42 -12.56
C ILE A 142 5.66 10.11 -13.64
N ALA A 143 6.28 10.84 -14.59
CA ALA A 143 5.56 11.47 -15.69
C ALA A 143 4.90 10.43 -16.60
N ILE A 144 5.60 9.35 -16.93
CA ILE A 144 5.05 8.21 -17.70
C ILE A 144 3.88 7.58 -16.93
N LEU A 145 4.05 7.28 -15.64
CA LEU A 145 2.97 6.71 -14.82
C LEU A 145 1.75 7.64 -14.73
N THR A 146 1.98 8.95 -14.63
CA THR A 146 0.92 9.97 -14.67
C THR A 146 0.16 9.92 -15.99
N LEU A 147 0.86 9.83 -17.13
CA LEU A 147 0.24 9.71 -18.46
C LEU A 147 -0.55 8.41 -18.63
N VAL A 148 -0.01 7.29 -18.11
CA VAL A 148 -0.71 6.00 -18.09
C VAL A 148 -2.00 6.10 -17.27
N ASN A 149 -1.92 6.71 -16.08
CA ASN A 149 -3.08 6.93 -15.21
C ASN A 149 -4.13 7.84 -15.90
N LEU A 150 -3.70 8.90 -16.62
CA LEU A 150 -4.57 9.78 -17.40
C LEU A 150 -5.29 9.05 -18.55
N ARG A 151 -4.59 8.15 -19.26
CA ARG A 151 -5.20 7.31 -20.31
C ARG A 151 -6.28 6.39 -19.75
N GLY A 152 -6.28 6.14 -18.46
CA GLY A 152 -7.33 5.42 -17.76
C GLY A 152 -7.11 3.93 -17.79
N VAL A 153 -7.19 3.36 -16.59
CA VAL A 153 -6.85 1.95 -16.30
C VAL A 153 -7.99 0.99 -16.73
N LYS A 154 -8.66 1.22 -17.86
CA LYS A 154 -9.78 0.35 -18.28
C LYS A 154 -9.35 -1.10 -18.58
N GLU A 155 -8.06 -1.33 -18.83
CA GLU A 155 -7.45 -2.66 -18.98
C GLU A 155 -6.78 -3.17 -17.68
N SER A 156 -6.99 -2.49 -16.53
CA SER A 156 -6.18 -2.64 -15.31
C SER A 156 -6.13 -4.03 -14.72
N LEU A 157 -7.22 -4.81 -14.76
CA LEU A 157 -7.26 -6.07 -14.01
C LEU A 157 -6.33 -7.12 -14.61
N THR A 158 -6.33 -7.25 -15.93
CA THR A 158 -5.45 -8.19 -16.63
C THR A 158 -4.01 -7.71 -16.60
N ALA A 159 -3.77 -6.41 -16.84
CA ALA A 159 -2.43 -5.84 -16.77
C ALA A 159 -1.82 -6.00 -15.37
N ASN A 160 -2.61 -5.72 -14.33
CA ASN A 160 -2.18 -5.92 -12.95
C ASN A 160 -1.89 -7.39 -12.66
N LEU A 161 -2.76 -8.31 -13.07
CA LEU A 161 -2.53 -9.74 -12.85
C LEU A 161 -1.23 -10.22 -13.52
N VAL A 162 -0.97 -9.76 -14.75
CA VAL A 162 0.28 -10.09 -15.46
C VAL A 162 1.49 -9.52 -14.73
N ALA A 163 1.43 -8.26 -14.29
CA ALA A 163 2.51 -7.64 -13.53
C ALA A 163 2.76 -8.38 -12.20
N SER A 164 1.71 -8.74 -11.47
CA SER A 164 1.81 -9.51 -10.23
C SER A 164 2.40 -10.91 -10.45
N VAL A 165 2.09 -11.57 -11.57
CA VAL A 165 2.72 -12.86 -11.91
C VAL A 165 4.21 -12.71 -12.18
N ILE A 166 4.62 -11.63 -12.87
CA ILE A 166 6.03 -11.29 -13.09
C ILE A 166 6.74 -10.98 -11.77
N GLU A 167 6.08 -10.24 -10.89
CA GLU A 167 6.60 -9.90 -9.56
C GLU A 167 6.82 -11.13 -8.68
N VAL A 168 5.82 -12.01 -8.60
CA VAL A 168 5.91 -13.27 -7.86
C VAL A 168 7.02 -14.16 -8.44
N SER A 169 7.18 -14.22 -9.76
CA SER A 169 8.23 -15.03 -10.36
C SER A 169 9.63 -14.50 -10.03
N GLY A 170 9.82 -13.18 -9.98
CA GLY A 170 11.06 -12.57 -9.48
C GLY A 170 11.39 -12.97 -8.05
N LEU A 171 10.41 -12.91 -7.15
CA LEU A 171 10.60 -13.32 -5.76
C LEU A 171 10.93 -14.81 -5.62
N VAL A 172 10.28 -15.67 -6.42
CA VAL A 172 10.60 -17.10 -6.47
C VAL A 172 12.03 -17.33 -6.97
N ILE A 173 12.50 -16.57 -7.96
CA ILE A 173 13.89 -16.64 -8.44
C ILE A 173 14.86 -16.36 -7.30
N VAL A 174 14.64 -15.32 -6.49
CA VAL A 174 15.49 -14.99 -5.33
C VAL A 174 15.53 -16.16 -4.35
N ILE A 175 14.37 -16.74 -4.01
CA ILE A 175 14.29 -17.88 -3.09
C ILE A 175 15.06 -19.09 -3.63
N VAL A 176 14.92 -19.40 -4.92
CA VAL A 176 15.63 -20.50 -5.56
C VAL A 176 17.13 -20.24 -5.59
N CYS A 177 17.56 -19.02 -5.92
CA CYS A 177 18.97 -18.63 -5.94
C CYS A 177 19.60 -18.79 -4.56
N ALA A 178 18.95 -18.30 -3.50
CA ALA A 178 19.42 -18.46 -2.13
C ALA A 178 19.45 -19.94 -1.70
N ALA A 179 18.44 -20.74 -2.08
CA ALA A 179 18.41 -22.17 -1.75
C ALA A 179 19.53 -22.96 -2.44
N VAL A 180 19.84 -22.63 -3.71
CA VAL A 180 20.95 -23.25 -4.45
C VAL A 180 22.30 -22.87 -3.84
N PHE A 181 22.50 -21.59 -3.51
CA PHE A 181 23.72 -21.11 -2.86
C PHE A 181 23.93 -21.71 -1.46
N PHE A 182 22.85 -21.87 -0.68
CA PHE A 182 22.93 -22.58 0.58
C PHE A 182 23.28 -24.07 0.37
N GLY A 183 22.70 -24.70 -0.66
CA GLY A 183 22.96 -26.10 -1.01
C GLY A 183 24.36 -26.38 -1.56
N SER A 184 25.06 -25.39 -2.11
CA SER A 184 26.45 -25.53 -2.57
C SER A 184 27.46 -25.54 -1.41
N GLY A 185 27.04 -25.16 -0.20
CA GLY A 185 27.88 -25.08 0.99
C GLY A 185 28.57 -23.72 1.19
N ASP A 186 28.28 -22.74 0.32
CA ASP A 186 28.86 -21.39 0.39
C ASP A 186 28.04 -20.43 1.26
N GLY A 187 26.79 -20.81 1.62
CA GLY A 187 25.90 -20.02 2.47
C GLY A 187 26.23 -20.11 3.96
N ASP A 188 26.12 -18.98 4.66
CA ASP A 188 26.38 -18.88 6.09
C ASP A 188 25.09 -18.73 6.89
N ALA A 189 24.60 -19.84 7.46
CA ALA A 189 23.37 -19.85 8.27
C ALA A 189 23.53 -19.14 9.62
N SER A 190 24.76 -18.90 10.10
CA SER A 190 24.97 -18.26 11.40
C SER A 190 24.54 -16.79 11.39
N ARG A 191 24.60 -16.13 10.23
CA ARG A 191 24.20 -14.74 10.00
C ARG A 191 22.73 -14.46 10.32
N VAL A 192 21.85 -15.47 10.22
CA VAL A 192 20.40 -15.33 10.51
C VAL A 192 20.11 -14.94 11.97
N LEU A 193 21.07 -15.15 12.87
CA LEU A 193 20.99 -14.79 14.29
C LEU A 193 21.95 -13.65 14.67
N GLU A 194 22.62 -13.06 13.70
CA GLU A 194 23.58 -11.98 13.90
C GLU A 194 22.84 -10.64 13.97
N PHE A 195 22.78 -10.06 15.17
CA PHE A 195 22.24 -8.73 15.36
C PHE A 195 23.27 -7.67 14.95
N ASN A 196 22.78 -6.50 14.52
CA ASN A 196 23.65 -5.34 14.34
C ASN A 196 24.36 -5.01 15.69
N PRO A 197 25.70 -4.95 15.74
CA PRO A 197 26.44 -4.66 16.97
C PRO A 197 26.23 -3.24 17.50
N ASP A 198 25.86 -2.28 16.64
CA ASP A 198 25.73 -0.87 16.96
C ASP A 198 24.34 -0.50 17.52
N VAL A 199 23.37 -1.42 17.43
CA VAL A 199 21.98 -1.19 17.84
C VAL A 199 21.54 -2.23 18.87
N ALA A 200 20.86 -1.80 19.93
CA ALA A 200 20.30 -2.73 20.90
C ALA A 200 19.30 -3.69 20.21
N PRO A 201 19.38 -5.02 20.42
CA PRO A 201 18.60 -6.00 19.65
C PRO A 201 17.10 -5.75 19.58
N LEU A 202 16.50 -5.36 20.72
CA LEU A 202 15.07 -5.07 20.78
C LEU A 202 14.71 -3.77 20.05
N GLN A 203 15.57 -2.75 20.15
CA GLN A 203 15.37 -1.46 19.49
C GLN A 203 15.47 -1.62 17.97
N GLY A 204 16.51 -2.31 17.48
CA GLY A 204 16.69 -2.60 16.05
C GLY A 204 15.54 -3.42 15.48
N ALA A 205 15.05 -4.43 16.24
CA ALA A 205 13.91 -5.22 15.81
C ALA A 205 12.63 -4.38 15.66
N PHE A 206 12.36 -3.45 16.58
CA PHE A 206 11.20 -2.57 16.49
C PHE A 206 11.36 -1.48 15.41
N ALA A 207 12.55 -0.93 15.22
CA ALA A 207 12.84 0.04 14.15
C ALA A 207 12.62 -0.61 12.76
N ALA A 208 13.28 -1.75 12.52
CA ALA A 208 13.11 -2.52 11.30
C ALA A 208 11.66 -2.99 11.10
N SER A 209 10.86 -3.15 12.18
CA SER A 209 9.44 -3.55 12.05
C SER A 209 8.60 -2.46 11.38
N ILE A 210 8.99 -1.19 11.51
CA ILE A 210 8.34 -0.07 10.81
C ILE A 210 8.57 -0.23 9.30
N VAL A 211 9.82 -0.43 8.91
CA VAL A 211 10.23 -0.63 7.53
C VAL A 211 9.59 -1.90 6.96
N ALA A 212 9.60 -3.00 7.73
CA ALA A 212 8.93 -4.25 7.38
C ALA A 212 7.42 -4.11 7.20
N PHE A 213 6.77 -3.24 7.98
CA PHE A 213 5.34 -2.98 7.84
C PHE A 213 5.02 -2.34 6.49
N PHE A 214 5.94 -1.57 5.90
CA PHE A 214 5.78 -1.04 4.54
C PHE A 214 5.61 -2.16 3.51
N SER A 215 6.33 -3.28 3.65
CA SER A 215 6.21 -4.43 2.75
C SER A 215 4.83 -5.11 2.85
N PHE A 216 4.10 -4.94 3.95
CA PHE A 216 2.75 -5.50 4.09
C PHE A 216 1.63 -4.54 3.68
N LEU A 217 1.96 -3.33 3.21
CA LEU A 217 0.96 -2.39 2.69
C LEU A 217 0.43 -2.89 1.34
N GLY A 218 -0.79 -2.47 0.99
CA GLY A 218 -1.46 -2.83 -0.27
C GLY A 218 -2.76 -3.59 -0.05
N PHE A 219 -2.86 -4.40 1.00
CA PHE A 219 -4.09 -5.17 1.27
C PHE A 219 -5.33 -4.27 1.45
N GLU A 220 -5.15 -3.02 1.88
CA GLU A 220 -6.20 -2.03 2.03
C GLU A 220 -6.78 -1.56 0.68
N ALA A 221 -6.02 -1.62 -0.42
CA ALA A 221 -6.52 -1.22 -1.73
C ALA A 221 -7.62 -2.16 -2.23
N ALA A 222 -7.57 -3.44 -1.81
CA ALA A 222 -8.63 -4.42 -2.09
C ALA A 222 -9.99 -4.00 -1.51
N ALA A 223 -10.03 -3.12 -0.49
CA ALA A 223 -11.27 -2.55 0.01
C ALA A 223 -12.04 -1.78 -1.07
N ASN A 224 -11.34 -1.15 -2.01
CA ASN A 224 -11.96 -0.40 -3.11
C ASN A 224 -12.64 -1.31 -4.13
N MET A 225 -12.27 -2.59 -4.18
CA MET A 225 -12.86 -3.59 -5.09
C MET A 225 -13.99 -4.38 -4.45
N ALA A 226 -14.30 -4.15 -3.17
CA ALA A 226 -15.24 -4.95 -2.40
C ALA A 226 -16.66 -5.01 -3.02
N GLU A 227 -17.12 -3.92 -3.65
CA GLU A 227 -18.40 -3.86 -4.34
C GLU A 227 -18.49 -4.82 -5.55
N GLU A 228 -17.35 -5.11 -6.18
CA GLU A 228 -17.24 -5.96 -7.37
C GLU A 228 -16.99 -7.44 -7.03
N VAL A 229 -16.78 -7.77 -5.74
CA VAL A 229 -16.54 -9.14 -5.26
C VAL A 229 -17.84 -9.94 -5.18
N ARG A 230 -17.80 -11.19 -5.68
CA ARG A 230 -18.88 -12.15 -5.48
C ARG A 230 -18.89 -12.66 -4.04
N ASN A 231 -20.02 -12.50 -3.35
CA ASN A 231 -20.19 -12.93 -1.95
C ASN A 231 -19.09 -12.39 -1.01
N PRO A 232 -18.96 -11.05 -0.87
CA PRO A 232 -17.88 -10.42 -0.14
C PRO A 232 -17.76 -10.94 1.30
N SER A 233 -18.87 -11.21 1.99
CA SER A 233 -18.90 -11.69 3.38
C SER A 233 -18.11 -12.98 3.65
N LYS A 234 -17.95 -13.85 2.65
CA LYS A 234 -17.22 -15.13 2.79
C LYS A 234 -15.91 -15.15 2.01
N VAL A 235 -15.90 -14.54 0.83
CA VAL A 235 -14.77 -14.58 -0.09
C VAL A 235 -13.68 -13.61 0.33
N TYR A 236 -14.07 -12.40 0.76
CA TYR A 236 -13.12 -11.34 1.08
C TYR A 236 -12.20 -11.70 2.26
N PRO A 237 -12.70 -12.15 3.43
CA PRO A 237 -11.82 -12.49 4.56
C PRO A 237 -10.84 -13.61 4.22
N ARG A 238 -11.29 -14.64 3.50
CA ARG A 238 -10.42 -15.78 3.11
C ARG A 238 -9.32 -15.36 2.14
N ALA A 239 -9.65 -14.53 1.15
CA ALA A 239 -8.67 -14.00 0.22
C ALA A 239 -7.66 -13.09 0.93
N LEU A 240 -8.13 -12.22 1.83
CA LEU A 240 -7.29 -11.29 2.59
C LEU A 240 -6.29 -12.01 3.51
N PHE A 241 -6.76 -12.89 4.40
CA PHE A 241 -5.88 -13.60 5.32
C PHE A 241 -4.96 -14.59 4.59
N GLY A 242 -5.50 -15.29 3.58
CA GLY A 242 -4.68 -16.16 2.74
C GLY A 242 -3.54 -15.39 2.09
N ALA A 243 -3.84 -14.24 1.48
CA ALA A 243 -2.83 -13.44 0.79
C ALA A 243 -1.75 -12.91 1.74
N LEU A 244 -2.12 -12.40 2.91
CA LEU A 244 -1.17 -11.92 3.92
C LEU A 244 -0.25 -13.03 4.45
N ILE A 245 -0.80 -14.22 4.71
CA ILE A 245 0.01 -15.37 5.14
C ILE A 245 0.94 -15.83 4.01
N THR A 246 0.45 -15.90 2.78
CA THR A 246 1.30 -16.23 1.62
C THR A 246 2.41 -15.21 1.43
N ALA A 247 2.11 -13.91 1.52
CA ALA A 247 3.10 -12.85 1.42
C ALA A 247 4.15 -12.97 2.52
N ALA A 248 3.73 -13.21 3.76
CA ALA A 248 4.65 -13.41 4.88
C ALA A 248 5.60 -14.58 4.68
N VAL A 249 5.10 -15.73 4.22
CA VAL A 249 5.95 -16.90 3.96
C VAL A 249 7.01 -16.56 2.91
N VAL A 250 6.62 -15.91 1.82
CA VAL A 250 7.54 -15.48 0.76
C VAL A 250 8.58 -14.49 1.32
N TYR A 251 8.16 -13.48 2.08
CA TYR A 251 9.06 -12.50 2.67
C TYR A 251 10.04 -13.09 3.67
N LEU A 252 9.60 -14.02 4.52
CA LEU A 252 10.48 -14.72 5.46
C LEU A 252 11.53 -15.55 4.71
N LEU A 253 11.13 -16.27 3.65
CA LEU A 253 12.08 -17.04 2.84
C LEU A 253 13.11 -16.14 2.15
N ILE A 254 12.69 -14.99 1.64
CA ILE A 254 13.61 -14.00 1.03
C ILE A 254 14.55 -13.42 2.07
N ALA A 255 14.04 -13.00 3.23
CA ALA A 255 14.85 -12.42 4.30
C ALA A 255 15.92 -13.40 4.81
N LEU A 256 15.53 -14.65 5.03
CA LEU A 256 16.47 -15.71 5.40
C LEU A 256 17.49 -15.95 4.28
N GLY A 257 17.03 -16.06 3.04
CA GLY A 257 17.90 -16.29 1.89
C GLY A 257 18.90 -15.17 1.64
N ALA A 258 18.48 -13.91 1.74
CA ALA A 258 19.32 -12.74 1.50
C ALA A 258 20.50 -12.68 2.46
N VAL A 259 20.25 -12.88 3.76
CA VAL A 259 21.26 -12.85 4.82
C VAL A 259 22.21 -14.05 4.76
N ILE A 260 21.74 -15.20 4.29
CA ILE A 260 22.59 -16.39 4.08
C ILE A 260 23.58 -16.16 2.94
N VAL A 261 23.15 -15.45 1.88
CA VAL A 261 23.95 -15.23 0.67
C VAL A 261 24.94 -14.08 0.87
N LEU A 262 24.48 -12.94 1.40
CA LEU A 262 25.29 -11.72 1.52
C LEU A 262 25.47 -11.27 2.98
N PRO A 263 26.64 -10.69 3.33
CA PRO A 263 26.83 -10.03 4.62
C PRO A 263 25.87 -8.85 4.83
N ASN A 264 25.54 -8.55 6.09
CA ASN A 264 24.61 -7.47 6.44
C ASN A 264 25.08 -6.10 5.95
N ASP A 265 26.38 -5.82 6.00
CA ASP A 265 26.96 -4.55 5.56
C ASP A 265 26.80 -4.33 4.05
N GLU A 266 26.91 -5.40 3.25
CA GLU A 266 26.71 -5.34 1.80
C GLU A 266 25.22 -5.14 1.47
N LEU A 267 24.33 -5.81 2.19
CA LEU A 267 22.88 -5.62 2.05
C LEU A 267 22.48 -4.18 2.41
N ALA A 268 23.00 -3.63 3.50
CA ALA A 268 22.71 -2.28 3.97
C ALA A 268 23.20 -1.20 3.00
N ALA A 269 24.35 -1.42 2.35
CA ALA A 269 24.93 -0.47 1.40
C ALA A 269 24.24 -0.47 0.02
N SER A 270 23.43 -1.48 -0.29
CA SER A 270 22.84 -1.68 -1.62
C SER A 270 21.50 -0.97 -1.80
N SER A 271 21.31 -0.30 -2.94
CA SER A 271 19.99 0.21 -3.34
C SER A 271 19.15 -0.82 -4.12
N GLY A 272 19.72 -2.00 -4.39
CA GLY A 272 19.08 -3.14 -5.03
C GLY A 272 19.48 -4.46 -4.37
N PRO A 273 19.22 -4.66 -3.06
CA PRO A 273 19.78 -5.78 -2.29
C PRO A 273 19.42 -7.16 -2.87
N LEU A 274 18.20 -7.33 -3.40
CA LEU A 274 17.81 -8.61 -4.00
C LEU A 274 18.49 -8.87 -5.36
N LEU A 275 18.88 -7.81 -6.09
CA LEU A 275 19.67 -7.96 -7.31
C LEU A 275 21.07 -8.51 -6.97
N ASP A 276 21.66 -8.00 -5.89
CA ASP A 276 22.98 -8.44 -5.43
C ASP A 276 22.95 -9.88 -4.90
N VAL A 277 21.89 -10.26 -4.18
CA VAL A 277 21.68 -11.66 -3.75
C VAL A 277 21.63 -12.60 -4.95
N VAL A 278 20.90 -12.23 -6.02
CA VAL A 278 20.83 -13.05 -7.24
C VAL A 278 22.20 -13.11 -7.93
N ALA A 279 22.91 -11.98 -8.03
CA ALA A 279 24.24 -11.92 -8.64
C ALA A 279 25.28 -12.76 -7.88
N ALA A 280 25.25 -12.73 -6.54
CA ALA A 280 26.17 -13.46 -5.67
C ALA A 280 25.86 -14.97 -5.62
N SER A 281 24.62 -15.37 -5.86
CA SER A 281 24.20 -16.78 -5.78
C SER A 281 24.90 -17.73 -6.77
N GLY A 282 25.58 -17.21 -7.80
CA GLY A 282 26.24 -18.00 -8.83
C GLY A 282 25.29 -18.73 -9.79
N VAL A 283 23.96 -18.60 -9.61
CA VAL A 283 22.96 -19.13 -10.54
C VAL A 283 23.00 -18.31 -11.83
N ALA A 284 22.91 -18.96 -12.98
CA ALA A 284 22.98 -18.34 -14.31
C ALA A 284 21.72 -17.52 -14.69
N VAL A 285 21.23 -16.67 -13.77
CA VAL A 285 20.19 -15.68 -14.05
C VAL A 285 20.88 -14.40 -14.52
N PRO A 286 20.62 -13.93 -15.75
CA PRO A 286 21.22 -12.68 -16.22
C PRO A 286 20.76 -11.49 -15.35
N PRO A 287 21.68 -10.65 -14.84
CA PRO A 287 21.32 -9.51 -13.98
C PRO A 287 20.31 -8.56 -14.62
N TRP A 288 20.41 -8.32 -15.94
CA TRP A 288 19.47 -7.47 -16.69
C TRP A 288 18.05 -8.03 -16.70
N LEU A 289 17.89 -9.36 -16.68
CA LEU A 289 16.58 -10.01 -16.68
C LEU A 289 15.91 -9.84 -15.32
N PHE A 290 16.67 -10.06 -14.24
CA PHE A 290 16.17 -9.84 -12.88
C PHE A 290 15.88 -8.36 -12.62
N GLY A 291 16.75 -7.46 -13.06
CA GLY A 291 16.52 -6.02 -13.04
C GLY A 291 15.22 -5.64 -13.75
N LEU A 292 14.96 -6.18 -14.94
CA LEU A 292 13.70 -5.94 -15.66
C LEU A 292 12.47 -6.43 -14.87
N ILE A 293 12.54 -7.59 -14.23
CA ILE A 293 11.44 -8.12 -13.39
C ILE A 293 11.17 -7.19 -12.21
N ALA A 294 12.23 -6.76 -11.50
CA ALA A 294 12.11 -5.83 -10.39
C ALA A 294 11.55 -4.46 -10.83
N LEU A 295 11.99 -3.93 -11.97
CA LEU A 295 11.47 -2.67 -12.53
C LEU A 295 9.98 -2.77 -12.88
N VAL A 296 9.51 -3.92 -13.40
CA VAL A 296 8.09 -4.16 -13.66
C VAL A 296 7.29 -4.18 -12.37
N ALA A 297 7.80 -4.86 -11.33
CA ALA A 297 7.18 -4.90 -9.99
C ALA A 297 7.05 -3.50 -9.38
N ILE A 298 8.16 -2.74 -9.35
CA ILE A 298 8.22 -1.36 -8.85
C ILE A 298 7.28 -0.43 -9.64
N ALA A 299 7.24 -0.56 -10.97
CA ALA A 299 6.34 0.21 -11.83
C ALA A 299 4.87 -0.09 -11.56
N ASN A 300 4.52 -1.37 -11.37
CA ASN A 300 3.16 -1.75 -11.05
C ASN A 300 2.73 -1.18 -9.69
N GLY A 301 3.55 -1.38 -8.65
CA GLY A 301 3.28 -0.82 -7.32
C GLY A 301 3.10 0.70 -7.33
N ALA A 302 4.04 1.43 -7.95
CA ALA A 302 3.96 2.88 -8.05
C ALA A 302 2.68 3.34 -8.79
N LEU A 303 2.32 2.67 -9.89
CA LEU A 303 1.09 2.98 -10.62
C LEU A 303 -0.17 2.75 -9.76
N LEU A 304 -0.25 1.63 -9.03
CA LEU A 304 -1.41 1.32 -8.18
C LEU A 304 -1.58 2.36 -7.07
N PHE A 305 -0.50 2.78 -6.39
CA PHE A 305 -0.57 3.82 -5.37
C PHE A 305 -0.94 5.18 -5.94
N MET A 306 -0.44 5.56 -7.12
CA MET A 306 -0.86 6.80 -7.80
C MET A 306 -2.33 6.77 -8.21
N VAL A 307 -2.83 5.62 -8.69
CA VAL A 307 -4.24 5.42 -9.02
C VAL A 307 -5.10 5.53 -7.77
N MET A 308 -4.69 4.88 -6.68
CA MET A 308 -5.38 4.93 -5.38
C MET A 308 -5.46 6.38 -4.87
N ALA A 309 -4.33 7.09 -4.78
CA ALA A 309 -4.28 8.47 -4.31
C ALA A 309 -5.17 9.41 -5.14
N SER A 310 -5.13 9.26 -6.47
CA SER A 310 -5.96 10.05 -7.39
C SER A 310 -7.46 9.80 -7.21
N ARG A 311 -7.85 8.53 -6.99
CA ARG A 311 -9.25 8.15 -6.75
C ARG A 311 -9.75 8.62 -5.39
N VAL A 312 -8.92 8.57 -4.35
CA VAL A 312 -9.25 9.10 -3.03
C VAL A 312 -9.45 10.61 -3.08
N GLY A 313 -8.54 11.34 -3.74
CA GLY A 313 -8.69 12.79 -3.97
C GLY A 313 -9.99 13.16 -4.70
N PHE A 314 -10.33 12.40 -5.74
CA PHE A 314 -11.62 12.56 -6.44
C PHE A 314 -12.83 12.24 -5.54
N GLY A 315 -12.77 11.18 -4.73
CA GLY A 315 -13.81 10.80 -3.77
C GLY A 315 -14.07 11.85 -2.70
N LEU A 316 -13.00 12.49 -2.20
CA LEU A 316 -13.10 13.62 -1.27
C LEU A 316 -13.70 14.86 -1.94
N ALA A 317 -13.35 15.12 -3.19
CA ALA A 317 -13.87 16.27 -3.95
C ALA A 317 -15.36 16.13 -4.26
N THR A 318 -15.80 14.93 -4.67
CA THR A 318 -17.23 14.60 -4.89
C THR A 318 -18.05 14.64 -3.60
N SER A 319 -17.43 14.33 -2.47
CA SER A 319 -18.03 14.52 -1.13
C SER A 319 -17.97 15.98 -0.65
N GLY A 320 -17.40 16.89 -1.45
CA GLY A 320 -17.28 18.30 -1.13
C GLY A 320 -16.30 18.62 0.00
N LEU A 321 -15.36 17.71 0.29
CA LEU A 321 -14.33 17.85 1.32
C LEU A 321 -13.01 18.40 0.76
N LEU A 322 -12.76 18.25 -0.55
CA LEU A 322 -11.67 18.89 -1.30
C LEU A 322 -12.21 19.96 -2.28
N PRO A 323 -11.36 20.87 -2.79
CA PRO A 323 -11.75 21.84 -3.81
C PRO A 323 -12.39 21.16 -5.02
N SER A 324 -13.45 21.77 -5.58
CA SER A 324 -14.24 21.19 -6.68
C SER A 324 -13.42 20.90 -7.94
N ALA A 325 -12.26 21.53 -8.11
CA ALA A 325 -11.32 21.25 -9.19
C ALA A 325 -10.86 19.79 -9.22
N PHE A 326 -10.64 19.16 -8.06
CA PHE A 326 -10.24 17.73 -7.97
C PHE A 326 -11.34 16.79 -8.48
N GLY A 327 -12.59 17.24 -8.51
CA GLY A 327 -13.74 16.52 -9.05
C GLY A 327 -13.87 16.59 -10.58
N LYS A 328 -13.02 17.35 -11.29
CA LYS A 328 -13.09 17.47 -12.76
C LYS A 328 -12.56 16.20 -13.42
N VAL A 329 -13.35 15.68 -14.37
CA VAL A 329 -13.04 14.46 -15.14
C VAL A 329 -12.84 14.76 -16.63
N LEU A 330 -12.03 13.95 -17.31
CA LEU A 330 -11.83 14.08 -18.76
C LEU A 330 -13.09 13.68 -19.54
N PRO A 331 -13.45 14.43 -20.60
CA PRO A 331 -14.52 14.05 -21.53
C PRO A 331 -14.25 12.66 -22.13
N GLY A 332 -15.27 11.80 -22.18
CA GLY A 332 -15.20 10.44 -22.71
C GLY A 332 -14.66 9.38 -21.74
N ARG A 333 -13.44 9.55 -21.20
CA ARG A 333 -12.79 8.53 -20.34
C ARG A 333 -13.25 8.55 -18.88
N ARG A 334 -13.81 9.67 -18.41
CA ARG A 334 -14.26 9.87 -17.02
C ARG A 334 -13.15 9.68 -15.97
N THR A 335 -11.89 9.93 -16.34
CA THR A 335 -10.74 9.89 -15.43
C THR A 335 -10.54 11.25 -14.74
N PRO A 336 -10.25 11.30 -13.42
CA PRO A 336 -10.13 12.54 -12.65
C PRO A 336 -8.79 13.25 -12.88
N TRP A 337 -8.65 13.91 -14.04
CA TRP A 337 -7.35 14.42 -14.50
C TRP A 337 -6.68 15.43 -13.57
N VAL A 338 -7.45 16.31 -12.91
CA VAL A 338 -6.87 17.28 -11.98
C VAL A 338 -6.24 16.57 -10.79
N SER A 339 -6.94 15.57 -10.23
CA SER A 339 -6.41 14.75 -9.15
C SER A 339 -5.14 14.02 -9.58
N ILE A 340 -5.13 13.45 -10.79
CA ILE A 340 -3.98 12.72 -11.33
C ILE A 340 -2.77 13.63 -11.54
N VAL A 341 -2.96 14.82 -12.12
CA VAL A 341 -1.86 15.77 -12.37
C VAL A 341 -1.31 16.33 -11.05
N VAL A 342 -2.17 16.63 -10.07
CA VAL A 342 -1.71 17.09 -8.75
C VAL A 342 -0.96 15.98 -8.01
N VAL A 343 -1.50 14.75 -7.99
CA VAL A 343 -0.81 13.59 -7.39
C VAL A 343 0.54 13.39 -8.05
N GLY A 344 0.60 13.31 -9.38
CA GLY A 344 1.87 13.15 -10.11
C GLY A 344 2.86 14.28 -9.85
N GLY A 345 2.40 15.54 -9.84
CA GLY A 345 3.25 16.70 -9.54
C GLY A 345 3.81 16.68 -8.12
N VAL A 346 2.99 16.35 -7.11
CA VAL A 346 3.46 16.23 -5.72
C VAL A 346 4.40 15.05 -5.56
N THR A 347 4.11 13.90 -6.20
CA THR A 347 5.00 12.73 -6.21
C THR A 347 6.37 13.08 -6.82
N MET A 348 6.43 13.84 -7.93
CA MET A 348 7.69 14.33 -8.50
C MET A 348 8.45 15.27 -7.55
N LEU A 349 7.75 16.13 -6.82
CA LEU A 349 8.41 17.02 -5.85
C LEU A 349 8.99 16.25 -4.68
N LEU A 350 8.27 15.26 -4.16
CA LEU A 350 8.75 14.42 -3.06
C LEU A 350 9.92 13.53 -3.47
N SER A 351 9.92 13.00 -4.70
CA SER A 351 11.02 12.18 -5.20
C SER A 351 12.35 12.94 -5.26
N LEU A 352 12.32 14.28 -5.31
CA LEU A 352 13.50 15.15 -5.30
C LEU A 352 14.09 15.40 -3.91
N ILE A 353 13.28 15.26 -2.86
CA ILE A 353 13.64 15.71 -1.51
C ILE A 353 13.82 14.53 -0.55
N GLY A 354 13.08 13.45 -0.72
CA GLY A 354 13.11 12.30 0.18
C GLY A 354 13.89 11.11 -0.38
N ASP A 355 14.65 10.43 0.47
CA ASP A 355 15.20 9.10 0.17
C ASP A 355 14.13 8.00 0.29
N VAL A 356 14.45 6.80 -0.20
CA VAL A 356 13.53 5.66 -0.25
C VAL A 356 13.03 5.27 1.15
N GLY A 357 13.92 5.25 2.15
CA GLY A 357 13.64 4.85 3.52
C GLY A 357 12.76 5.85 4.25
N THR A 358 13.13 7.13 4.27
CA THR A 358 12.34 8.20 4.93
C THR A 358 10.94 8.32 4.32
N LEU A 359 10.81 8.17 2.99
CA LEU A 359 9.50 8.15 2.32
C LEU A 359 8.68 6.90 2.70
N ALA A 360 9.32 5.73 2.83
CA ALA A 360 8.66 4.51 3.29
C ALA A 360 8.18 4.64 4.75
N GLU A 361 9.02 5.11 5.67
CA GLU A 361 8.65 5.36 7.06
C GLU A 361 7.51 6.37 7.19
N THR A 362 7.57 7.47 6.42
CA THR A 362 6.50 8.48 6.35
C THR A 362 5.18 7.88 5.87
N THR A 363 5.24 7.02 4.86
CA THR A 363 4.06 6.28 4.38
C THR A 363 3.47 5.42 5.50
N VAL A 364 4.30 4.67 6.20
CA VAL A 364 3.88 3.82 7.32
C VAL A 364 3.23 4.64 8.41
N LEU A 365 3.83 5.76 8.83
CA LEU A 365 3.26 6.64 9.85
C LEU A 365 1.87 7.16 9.43
N LEU A 366 1.75 7.67 8.19
CA LEU A 366 0.47 8.14 7.64
C LEU A 366 -0.60 7.05 7.67
N LEU A 367 -0.26 5.82 7.26
CA LEU A 367 -1.20 4.69 7.24
C LEU A 367 -1.50 4.15 8.62
N LEU A 368 -0.56 4.15 9.58
CA LEU A 368 -0.84 3.78 10.96
C LEU A 368 -1.90 4.70 11.58
N LEU A 369 -1.88 6.00 11.28
CA LEU A 369 -2.96 6.92 11.70
C LEU A 369 -4.30 6.56 11.06
N VAL A 370 -4.31 6.21 9.77
CA VAL A 370 -5.50 5.72 9.05
C VAL A 370 -6.03 4.42 9.66
N PHE A 371 -5.14 3.49 9.99
CA PHE A 371 -5.47 2.19 10.58
C PHE A 371 -5.99 2.33 12.01
N ILE A 372 -5.40 3.20 12.84
CA ILE A 372 -5.97 3.52 14.16
C ILE A 372 -7.39 4.05 14.01
N ALA A 373 -7.63 4.99 13.08
CA ALA A 373 -8.97 5.51 12.85
C ALA A 373 -9.95 4.42 12.37
N ALA A 374 -9.51 3.49 11.51
CA ALA A 374 -10.32 2.35 11.07
C ALA A 374 -10.61 1.37 12.22
N ASN A 375 -9.60 1.03 13.03
CA ASN A 375 -9.72 0.14 14.18
C ASN A 375 -10.71 0.68 15.22
N VAL A 376 -10.62 1.98 15.55
CA VAL A 376 -11.57 2.65 16.44
C VAL A 376 -12.96 2.71 15.78
N SER A 377 -13.04 2.95 14.48
CA SER A 377 -14.32 2.98 13.75
C SER A 377 -15.04 1.63 13.84
N VAL A 378 -14.35 0.49 13.74
CA VAL A 378 -14.98 -0.84 13.97
C VAL A 378 -15.60 -0.93 15.35
N LEU A 379 -14.87 -0.52 16.39
CA LEU A 379 -15.35 -0.61 17.77
C LEU A 379 -16.63 0.22 17.97
N VAL A 380 -16.70 1.41 17.35
CA VAL A 380 -17.90 2.25 17.39
C VAL A 380 -19.03 1.63 16.57
N LEU A 381 -18.75 1.12 15.36
CA LEU A 381 -19.74 0.58 14.43
C LEU A 381 -20.23 -0.82 14.80
N LYS A 382 -19.61 -1.52 15.76
CA LYS A 382 -20.10 -2.81 16.26
C LYS A 382 -21.53 -2.75 16.83
N LYS A 383 -21.99 -1.57 17.28
CA LYS A 383 -23.37 -1.36 17.75
C LYS A 383 -24.40 -1.32 16.62
N ASP A 384 -23.99 -0.98 15.39
CA ASP A 384 -24.88 -0.93 14.24
C ASP A 384 -25.34 -2.35 13.87
N ARG A 385 -26.64 -2.54 13.67
CA ARG A 385 -27.20 -3.79 13.15
C ARG A 385 -27.36 -3.68 11.63
N VAL A 386 -26.92 -4.71 10.91
CA VAL A 386 -27.12 -4.87 9.46
C VAL A 386 -27.83 -6.21 9.23
N ASP A 387 -28.76 -6.25 8.28
CA ASP A 387 -29.63 -7.42 8.05
C ASP A 387 -28.95 -8.55 7.27
N HIS A 388 -27.71 -8.34 6.81
CA HIS A 388 -26.95 -9.34 6.07
C HIS A 388 -25.78 -9.93 6.88
N ALA A 389 -25.43 -11.17 6.56
CA ALA A 389 -24.25 -11.82 7.11
C ALA A 389 -22.98 -11.02 6.75
N HIS A 390 -22.10 -10.86 7.73
CA HIS A 390 -20.79 -10.22 7.59
C HIS A 390 -19.78 -10.92 8.48
N TYR A 391 -18.49 -10.70 8.21
CA TYR A 391 -17.42 -11.17 9.07
C TYR A 391 -17.34 -10.27 10.30
N SER A 392 -17.21 -10.85 11.49
CA SER A 392 -17.09 -10.08 12.75
C SER A 392 -15.90 -10.58 13.53
N VAL A 393 -14.97 -9.68 13.83
CA VAL A 393 -13.83 -9.97 14.70
C VAL A 393 -14.20 -9.77 16.18
N PRO A 394 -13.61 -10.54 17.11
CA PRO A 394 -13.74 -10.26 18.54
C PRO A 394 -13.25 -8.84 18.86
N ARG A 395 -13.87 -8.17 19.84
CA ARG A 395 -13.49 -6.79 20.23
C ARG A 395 -12.01 -6.65 20.65
N VAL A 396 -11.40 -7.75 21.09
CA VAL A 396 -9.98 -7.79 21.45
C VAL A 396 -9.09 -7.50 20.23
N VAL A 397 -9.48 -7.94 19.02
CA VAL A 397 -8.64 -7.78 17.82
C VAL A 397 -8.45 -6.31 17.43
N PRO A 398 -9.51 -5.47 17.26
CA PRO A 398 -9.30 -4.04 16.99
C PRO A 398 -8.57 -3.29 18.10
N VAL A 399 -8.73 -3.70 19.36
CA VAL A 399 -8.01 -3.09 20.50
C VAL A 399 -6.52 -3.41 20.41
N LEU A 400 -6.16 -4.68 20.20
CA LEU A 400 -4.76 -5.08 19.98
C LEU A 400 -4.17 -4.41 18.73
N ALA A 401 -4.93 -4.33 17.63
CA ALA A 401 -4.51 -3.63 16.41
C ALA A 401 -4.19 -2.15 16.69
N THR A 402 -5.03 -1.49 17.49
CA THR A 402 -4.83 -0.09 17.89
C THR A 402 -3.59 0.06 18.76
N ILE A 403 -3.42 -0.79 19.77
CA ILE A 403 -2.24 -0.78 20.66
C ILE A 403 -0.96 -1.02 19.85
N ALA A 404 -0.95 -2.04 18.99
CA ALA A 404 0.19 -2.35 18.14
C ALA A 404 0.55 -1.19 17.20
N SER A 405 -0.46 -0.55 16.59
CA SER A 405 -0.25 0.62 15.74
C SER A 405 0.32 1.81 16.52
N VAL A 406 -0.16 2.05 17.74
CA VAL A 406 0.35 3.11 18.62
C VAL A 406 1.79 2.82 19.05
N VAL A 407 2.12 1.56 19.38
CA VAL A 407 3.48 1.15 19.70
C VAL A 407 4.41 1.45 18.52
N LEU A 408 4.07 1.04 17.30
CA LEU A 408 4.89 1.34 16.12
C LEU A 408 5.01 2.86 15.85
N LEU A 409 3.96 3.65 16.09
CA LEU A 409 4.04 5.11 15.99
C LEU A 409 5.06 5.72 16.95
N THR A 410 5.21 5.15 18.16
CA THR A 410 6.19 5.66 19.15
C THR A 410 7.64 5.41 18.77
N GLN A 411 7.89 4.47 17.84
CA GLN A 411 9.22 4.11 17.38
C GLN A 411 9.67 4.92 16.15
N GLN A 412 8.79 5.77 15.61
CA GLN A 412 9.08 6.60 14.43
C GLN A 412 10.05 7.74 14.74
N THR A 413 10.90 8.08 13.78
CA THR A 413 11.88 9.15 13.91
C THR A 413 11.23 10.54 13.98
N GLY A 414 11.91 11.49 14.61
CA GLY A 414 11.41 12.88 14.73
C GLY A 414 11.19 13.55 13.38
N VAL A 415 12.03 13.23 12.38
CA VAL A 415 11.91 13.74 11.00
C VAL A 415 10.59 13.28 10.38
N VAL A 416 10.24 12.01 10.54
CA VAL A 416 8.99 11.44 10.01
C VAL A 416 7.75 12.02 10.71
N TRP A 417 7.84 12.27 12.02
CA TRP A 417 6.79 12.99 12.75
C TRP A 417 6.61 14.43 12.23
N LEU A 418 7.70 15.14 11.97
CA LEU A 418 7.65 16.49 11.40
C LEU A 418 7.06 16.49 9.98
N ALA A 419 7.45 15.53 9.13
CA ALA A 419 6.89 15.37 7.79
C ALA A 419 5.37 15.11 7.86
N THR A 420 4.94 14.21 8.74
CA THR A 420 3.52 13.89 8.99
C THR A 420 2.77 15.11 9.50
N ALA A 421 3.33 15.85 10.46
CA ALA A 421 2.72 17.09 10.94
C ALA A 421 2.55 18.11 9.80
N GLY A 422 3.53 18.20 8.89
CA GLY A 422 3.43 18.97 7.66
C GLY A 422 2.24 18.56 6.79
N TYR A 423 2.04 17.26 6.54
CA TYR A 423 0.86 16.76 5.84
C TYR A 423 -0.45 17.13 6.55
N VAL A 424 -0.52 16.94 7.87
CA VAL A 424 -1.72 17.30 8.65
C VAL A 424 -2.01 18.80 8.55
N VAL A 425 -0.99 19.66 8.62
CA VAL A 425 -1.14 21.11 8.46
C VAL A 425 -1.64 21.45 7.07
N VAL A 426 -1.00 20.93 6.01
CA VAL A 426 -1.41 21.15 4.61
C VAL A 426 -2.86 20.69 4.40
N GLY A 427 -3.21 19.49 4.87
CA GLY A 427 -4.57 18.97 4.81
C GLY A 427 -5.56 19.88 5.53
N THR A 428 -5.24 20.30 6.75
CA THR A 428 -6.10 21.21 7.54
C THR A 428 -6.32 22.54 6.83
N LEU A 429 -5.27 23.14 6.26
CA LEU A 429 -5.37 24.37 5.48
C LEU A 429 -6.24 24.20 4.23
N LEU A 430 -6.08 23.07 3.51
CA LEU A 430 -6.92 22.74 2.35
C LEU A 430 -8.39 22.58 2.74
N PHE A 431 -8.67 21.93 3.87
CA PHE A 431 -10.04 21.78 4.39
C PHE A 431 -10.68 23.14 4.72
N LEU A 432 -9.93 24.00 5.42
CA LEU A 432 -10.38 25.35 5.77
C LEU A 432 -10.62 26.20 4.52
N ALA A 433 -9.69 26.19 3.56
CA ALA A 433 -9.83 26.89 2.29
C ALA A 433 -11.09 26.43 1.52
N THR A 434 -11.35 25.13 1.51
CA THR A 434 -12.54 24.56 0.85
C THR A 434 -13.84 25.01 1.53
N ARG A 435 -13.88 25.05 2.88
CA ARG A 435 -15.04 25.58 3.63
C ARG A 435 -15.27 27.07 3.40
N LEU A 436 -14.20 27.86 3.38
CA LEU A 436 -14.27 29.31 3.15
C LEU A 436 -14.74 29.63 1.72
N GLY A 437 -14.27 28.85 0.72
CA GLY A 437 -14.71 28.98 -0.66
C GLY A 437 -16.20 28.66 -0.84
N LYS A 438 -16.72 27.65 -0.15
CA LYS A 438 -18.15 27.32 -0.15
C LYS A 438 -19.01 28.42 0.48
N ARG A 439 -18.58 29.00 1.61
CA ARG A 439 -19.28 30.13 2.25
C ARG A 439 -19.37 31.34 1.32
N LYS A 440 -18.27 31.74 0.68
CA LYS A 440 -18.27 32.86 -0.27
C LYS A 440 -19.13 32.62 -1.51
N HIS A 441 -19.27 31.37 -1.96
CA HIS A 441 -20.18 31.03 -3.06
C HIS A 441 -21.64 31.10 -2.63
N ALA A 442 -21.98 30.61 -1.44
CA ALA A 442 -23.34 30.72 -0.89
C ALA A 442 -23.76 32.18 -0.67
N GLU A 443 -22.83 33.07 -0.32
CA GLU A 443 -23.10 34.52 -0.16
C GLU A 443 -23.27 35.27 -1.49
N ARG A 444 -22.78 34.73 -2.62
CA ARG A 444 -22.82 35.39 -3.95
C ARG A 444 -24.01 35.00 -4.82
N THR A 445 -24.72 33.95 -4.45
CA THR A 445 -26.01 33.55 -5.04
C THR A 445 -27.03 33.43 -3.92
N PRO A 446 -27.57 34.56 -3.41
CA PRO A 446 -28.84 34.53 -2.72
C PRO A 446 -29.93 34.21 -3.76
N ASP A 447 -30.83 33.28 -3.41
CA ASP A 447 -31.91 32.73 -4.25
C ASP A 447 -32.67 33.76 -5.10
#